data_AF-A0AB39U512-F1
#
_entry.id   AF-A0AB39U512-F1
#
_cell.length_a   1.000
_cell.length_b   1.000
_cell.length_c   1.000
_cell.angle_alpha   90.00
_cell.angle_beta   90.00
_cell.angle_gamma   90.00
#
_symmetry.space_group_name_H-M   'P 1'
#
loop_
_entity.id
_entity.type
_entity.pdbx_description
1 polymer ?
#
loop_
_entity_poly.entity_id
_entity_poly.type
_entity_poly.pdbx_seq_one_letter_code
_entity_poly.pdbx_strand_id
1 'polypeptide(L)'
;MIRFRRVLAVLTVIVLTGSGMTGCALGGNESPSQSEETSPGYDATALPPSFSSKDIQQHKNLNDEHSLSWYRYDIVSDRLVRVHFTMGNPECYGVRAVVNEETNTVRIALHEGTLPGSPAHCSLFAAMASLLLTTQNPIGTRSIVPGD
;
A
#
# COMPACT_ATOMS: atom_id res chain seq x y z
N MET A 1 -33.30 -19.32 -0.97
CA MET A 1 -32.51 -20.40 -1.62
C MET A 1 -32.48 -20.14 -3.12
N ILE A 2 -31.39 -19.59 -3.65
CA ILE A 2 -31.26 -19.25 -5.08
C ILE A 2 -30.07 -20.07 -5.61
N ARG A 3 -30.38 -21.01 -6.52
CA ARG A 3 -29.42 -21.94 -7.14
C ARG A 3 -28.78 -21.27 -8.35
N PHE A 4 -27.55 -20.78 -8.21
CA PHE A 4 -26.75 -20.34 -9.35
C PHE A 4 -26.03 -21.53 -10.00
N ARG A 5 -26.34 -21.78 -11.28
CA ARG A 5 -25.79 -22.87 -12.10
C ARG A 5 -24.31 -22.59 -12.39
N ARG A 6 -23.48 -23.61 -12.16
CA ARG A 6 -22.06 -23.68 -12.51
C ARG A 6 -21.93 -23.74 -14.04
N VAL A 7 -21.19 -22.82 -14.64
CA VAL A 7 -20.69 -22.96 -16.01
C VAL A 7 -19.20 -23.20 -15.92
N LEU A 8 -18.82 -24.45 -16.19
CA LEU A 8 -17.45 -24.93 -16.33
C LEU A 8 -16.98 -24.53 -17.74
N ALA A 9 -15.94 -23.72 -17.86
CA ALA A 9 -15.29 -23.46 -19.15
C ALA A 9 -13.87 -24.04 -19.12
N VAL A 10 -13.62 -24.93 -20.07
CA VAL A 10 -12.48 -25.83 -20.20
C VAL A 10 -11.33 -25.16 -20.97
N LEU A 11 -10.12 -25.34 -20.42
CA LEU A 11 -8.77 -25.38 -21.00
C LEU A 11 -8.53 -24.95 -22.46
N THR A 12 -7.52 -24.10 -22.66
CA THR A 12 -6.42 -24.35 -23.63
C THR A 12 -5.11 -23.77 -23.11
N VAL A 13 -4.14 -24.65 -22.87
CA VAL A 13 -2.73 -24.33 -22.58
C VAL A 13 -2.01 -24.16 -23.92
N ILE A 14 -1.34 -23.04 -24.13
CA ILE A 14 -0.42 -22.84 -25.27
C ILE A 14 0.99 -22.76 -24.70
N VAL A 15 1.77 -23.83 -24.88
CA VAL A 15 3.21 -23.86 -24.64
C VAL A 15 3.90 -23.54 -25.97
N LEU A 16 4.64 -22.44 -26.03
CA LEU A 16 5.61 -22.17 -27.10
C LEU A 16 7.01 -22.13 -26.48
N THR A 17 7.71 -23.24 -26.63
CA THR A 17 9.15 -23.38 -26.41
C THR A 17 9.90 -22.73 -27.57
N GLY A 18 10.75 -21.73 -27.29
CA GLY A 18 11.70 -21.13 -28.22
C GLY A 18 13.13 -21.37 -27.75
N SER A 19 13.87 -22.17 -28.51
CA SER A 19 15.28 -22.54 -28.32
C SER A 19 16.23 -21.38 -28.66
N GLY A 20 17.37 -21.32 -27.96
CA GLY A 20 18.27 -20.16 -27.91
C GLY A 20 19.21 -19.92 -29.10
N MET A 21 20.14 -18.98 -28.88
CA MET A 21 21.31 -18.80 -29.73
C MET A 21 22.48 -18.30 -28.87
N THR A 22 23.54 -19.12 -28.88
CA THR A 22 24.86 -18.89 -28.29
C THR A 22 25.61 -17.84 -29.10
N GLY A 23 26.19 -16.85 -28.44
CA GLY A 23 27.13 -15.90 -29.05
C GLY A 23 28.29 -15.62 -28.09
N CYS A 24 29.45 -16.22 -28.36
CA CYS A 24 30.72 -15.84 -27.75
C CYS A 24 31.46 -14.89 -28.71
N ALA A 25 31.92 -13.75 -28.24
CA ALA A 25 33.03 -13.04 -28.84
C ALA A 25 33.92 -12.45 -27.74
N LEU A 26 35.18 -12.87 -27.79
CA LEU A 26 36.30 -12.48 -26.94
C LEU A 26 36.72 -11.04 -27.24
N GLY A 27 37.07 -10.29 -26.21
CA GLY A 27 37.74 -9.00 -26.32
C GLY A 27 38.29 -8.60 -24.96
N GLY A 28 39.46 -9.12 -24.63
CA GLY A 28 40.19 -8.68 -23.45
C GLY A 28 40.76 -7.28 -23.65
N ASN A 29 40.74 -6.48 -22.59
CA ASN A 29 41.83 -5.56 -22.31
C ASN A 29 41.96 -5.38 -20.79
N GLU A 30 43.02 -5.98 -20.26
CA GLU A 30 43.88 -5.53 -19.16
C GLU A 30 43.40 -4.34 -18.29
N SER A 31 43.27 -4.66 -17.00
CA SER A 31 43.07 -3.76 -15.85
C SER A 31 44.30 -2.88 -15.60
N PRO A 32 44.12 -1.73 -14.93
CA PRO A 32 44.89 -1.52 -13.72
C PRO A 32 43.99 -1.40 -12.50
N SER A 33 44.35 -2.17 -11.47
CA SER A 33 43.83 -2.10 -10.12
C SER A 33 43.83 -0.66 -9.57
N GLN A 34 42.69 -0.24 -9.06
CA GLN A 34 42.61 0.65 -7.90
C GLN A 34 41.73 -0.03 -6.85
N SER A 35 42.32 -0.21 -5.67
CA SER A 35 41.75 -0.76 -4.45
C SER A 35 40.73 0.21 -3.82
N GLU A 36 39.71 -0.39 -3.20
CA GLU A 36 38.87 0.15 -2.11
C GLU A 36 37.96 1.35 -2.50
N GLU A 37 36.64 1.37 -2.26
CA GLU A 37 35.87 0.87 -1.13
C GLU A 37 34.54 0.26 -1.61
N THR A 38 34.14 -0.88 -1.05
CA THR A 38 32.80 -1.45 -1.26
C THR A 38 31.78 -0.63 -0.46
N SER A 39 31.23 0.41 -1.07
CA SER A 39 29.95 0.97 -0.65
C SER A 39 28.85 0.12 -1.28
N PRO A 40 27.87 -0.43 -0.53
CA PRO A 40 26.76 -1.14 -1.14
C PRO A 40 26.06 -0.15 -2.07
N GLY A 41 26.17 -0.39 -3.37
CA GLY A 41 25.51 0.38 -4.40
C GLY A 41 24.03 0.47 -4.06
N TYR A 42 23.61 1.65 -3.62
CA TYR A 42 22.20 2.00 -3.60
C TYR A 42 21.78 2.01 -5.06
N ASP A 43 21.05 0.98 -5.49
CA ASP A 43 20.37 1.02 -6.76
C ASP A 43 19.26 2.08 -6.64
N ALA A 44 19.59 3.31 -7.04
CA ALA A 44 18.68 4.45 -7.05
C ALA A 44 17.49 4.28 -8.02
N THR A 45 17.37 3.11 -8.68
CA THR A 45 16.26 2.78 -9.58
C THR A 45 15.09 2.10 -8.87
N ALA A 46 15.23 1.70 -7.60
CA ALA A 46 14.07 1.35 -6.79
C ALA A 46 13.29 2.64 -6.47
N LEU A 47 12.23 2.91 -7.25
CA LEU A 47 11.24 3.93 -6.90
C LEU A 47 10.89 3.76 -5.41
N PRO A 48 11.00 4.81 -4.57
CA PRO A 48 10.52 4.74 -3.20
C PRO A 48 9.04 4.31 -3.26
N PRO A 49 8.54 3.52 -2.28
CA PRO A 49 7.16 3.06 -2.27
C PRO A 49 6.24 4.25 -2.55
N SER A 50 5.54 4.18 -3.68
CA SER A 50 4.75 5.24 -4.33
C SER A 50 4.27 6.33 -3.37
N PHE A 51 4.98 7.45 -3.22
CA PHE A 51 4.50 8.53 -2.35
C PHE A 51 3.25 9.18 -2.96
N SER A 52 2.15 9.28 -2.22
CA SER A 52 0.94 10.00 -2.64
C SER A 52 0.86 11.33 -1.90
N SER A 53 0.59 12.43 -2.61
CA SER A 53 0.35 13.75 -1.99
C SER A 53 -0.93 13.79 -1.14
N LYS A 54 -1.74 12.73 -1.18
CA LYS A 54 -2.93 12.55 -0.35
C LYS A 54 -2.66 11.74 0.92
N ASP A 55 -1.46 11.17 1.08
CA ASP A 55 -1.11 10.44 2.28
C ASP A 55 -0.99 11.43 3.46
N ILE A 56 -1.86 11.26 4.44
CA ILE A 56 -1.78 11.98 5.71
C ILE A 56 -1.05 11.13 6.75
N GLN A 57 -0.65 11.75 7.86
CA GLN A 57 -0.11 11.01 8.99
C GLN A 57 -1.22 10.59 9.95
N GLN A 58 -1.00 9.48 10.64
CA GLN A 58 -1.91 9.04 11.69
C GLN A 58 -1.77 9.89 12.94
N HIS A 59 -2.88 10.22 13.58
CA HIS A 59 -2.93 10.99 14.82
C HIS A 59 -3.37 10.13 16.00
N LYS A 60 -2.57 10.08 17.07
CA LYS A 60 -2.89 9.24 18.25
C LYS A 60 -3.81 9.92 19.26
N ASN A 61 -3.85 11.25 19.27
CA ASN A 61 -4.63 12.03 20.22
C ASN A 61 -5.71 12.75 19.43
N LEU A 62 -6.92 12.23 19.48
CA LEU A 62 -8.10 12.76 18.84
C LEU A 62 -9.20 12.92 19.90
N ASN A 63 -10.02 13.96 19.79
CA ASN A 63 -11.21 14.11 20.62
C ASN A 63 -12.47 13.76 19.81
N ASP A 64 -13.49 13.25 20.50
CA ASP A 64 -14.80 12.92 19.92
C ASP A 64 -14.68 12.02 18.68
N GLU A 65 -13.90 10.95 18.83
CA GLU A 65 -13.65 10.00 17.76
C GLU A 65 -14.91 9.29 17.31
N HIS A 66 -15.04 9.11 15.99
CA HIS A 66 -16.09 8.34 15.37
C HIS A 66 -15.53 7.50 14.22
N SER A 67 -16.21 6.39 13.90
CA SER A 67 -15.79 5.51 12.81
C SER A 67 -15.87 6.22 11.47
N LEU A 68 -14.81 6.10 10.68
CA LEU A 68 -14.67 6.67 9.35
C LEU A 68 -14.64 5.54 8.31
N SER A 69 -15.47 5.66 7.28
CA SER A 69 -15.49 4.69 6.18
C SER A 69 -14.41 5.00 5.15
N TRP A 70 -13.72 3.96 4.68
CA TRP A 70 -12.86 4.01 3.49
C TRP A 70 -13.52 3.27 2.33
N TYR A 71 -13.19 3.66 1.09
CA TYR A 71 -13.89 3.18 -0.11
C TYR A 71 -13.01 2.43 -1.11
N ARG A 72 -11.68 2.53 -0.96
CA ARG A 72 -10.71 1.84 -1.82
C ARG A 72 -9.44 1.55 -1.03
N TYR A 73 -8.73 0.51 -1.43
CA TYR A 73 -7.34 0.30 -1.03
C TYR A 73 -6.46 -0.06 -2.24
N ASP A 74 -5.16 0.21 -2.13
CA ASP A 74 -4.12 -0.27 -3.03
C ASP A 74 -3.05 -1.03 -2.23
N ILE A 75 -2.56 -2.14 -2.79
CA ILE A 75 -1.39 -2.85 -2.25
C ILE A 75 -0.15 -2.17 -2.85
N VAL A 76 0.60 -1.45 -2.02
CA VAL A 76 1.79 -0.68 -2.43
C VAL A 76 3.04 -1.56 -2.41
N SER A 77 3.13 -2.48 -1.45
CA SER A 77 4.19 -3.50 -1.38
C SER A 77 3.66 -4.76 -0.68
N ASP A 78 4.53 -5.74 -0.44
CA ASP A 78 4.21 -6.94 0.32
C ASP A 78 3.54 -6.69 1.68
N ARG A 79 3.81 -5.55 2.33
CA ARG A 79 3.33 -5.18 3.67
C ARG A 79 2.73 -3.79 3.77
N LEU A 80 2.63 -3.07 2.66
CA LEU A 80 2.11 -1.71 2.64
C LEU A 80 0.77 -1.67 1.93
N VAL A 81 -0.26 -1.21 2.65
CA VAL A 81 -1.60 -0.97 2.11
C VAL A 81 -1.87 0.52 2.17
N ARG A 82 -2.24 1.13 1.05
CA ARG A 82 -2.82 2.48 1.04
C ARG A 82 -4.32 2.38 1.09
N VAL A 83 -4.96 2.97 2.09
CA VAL A 83 -6.43 3.07 2.16
C VAL A 83 -6.88 4.49 1.83
N HIS A 84 -7.93 4.62 1.03
CA HIS A 84 -8.47 5.90 0.56
C HIS A 84 -9.85 6.17 1.16
N PHE A 85 -10.04 7.39 1.64
CA PHE A 85 -11.24 7.81 2.34
C PHE A 85 -11.54 9.29 2.11
N THR A 86 -12.70 9.70 2.61
CA THR A 86 -13.12 11.09 2.68
C THR A 86 -13.15 11.50 4.14
N MET A 87 -12.59 12.65 4.48
CA MET A 87 -12.56 13.17 5.85
C MET A 87 -12.95 14.66 5.87
N GLY A 88 -13.09 15.25 7.06
CA GLY A 88 -13.24 16.69 7.24
C GLY A 88 -11.99 17.48 6.86
N ASN A 89 -11.96 18.77 7.20
CA ASN A 89 -10.76 19.60 6.97
C ASN A 89 -9.56 19.01 7.77
N PRO A 90 -8.45 18.62 7.11
CA PRO A 90 -7.28 18.03 7.78
C PRO A 90 -6.54 18.98 8.73
N GLU A 91 -6.83 20.29 8.71
CA GLU A 91 -6.34 21.23 9.73
C GLU A 91 -7.08 21.11 11.07
N CYS A 92 -8.28 20.52 11.05
CA CYS A 92 -9.17 20.42 12.21
C CYS A 92 -9.39 18.99 12.66
N TYR A 93 -9.36 18.06 11.72
CA TYR A 93 -9.65 16.65 11.95
C TYR A 93 -8.41 15.83 11.64
N GLY A 94 -8.20 14.79 12.43
CA GLY A 94 -7.17 13.79 12.19
C GLY A 94 -7.79 12.40 12.13
N VAL A 95 -7.04 11.46 11.56
CA VAL A 95 -7.48 10.07 11.42
C VAL A 95 -6.44 9.14 12.04
N ARG A 96 -6.89 8.08 12.69
CA ARG A 96 -6.07 6.92 13.04
C ARG A 96 -6.64 5.65 12.45
N ALA A 97 -5.78 4.68 12.21
CA ALA A 97 -6.18 3.35 11.79
C ALA A 97 -6.02 2.35 12.94
N VAL A 98 -6.88 1.34 12.94
CA VAL A 98 -6.69 0.09 13.67
C VAL A 98 -6.59 -1.02 12.64
N VAL A 99 -5.47 -1.77 12.69
CA VAL A 99 -5.20 -2.88 11.76
C VAL A 99 -5.22 -4.16 12.57
N ASN A 100 -6.20 -5.02 12.28
CA ASN A 100 -6.34 -6.34 12.88
C ASN A 100 -6.03 -7.41 11.83
N GLU A 101 -4.96 -8.17 12.05
CA GLU A 101 -4.50 -9.21 11.12
C GLU A 101 -4.88 -10.61 11.59
N GLU A 102 -5.62 -11.30 10.73
CA GLU A 102 -5.95 -12.72 10.84
C GLU A 102 -5.18 -13.51 9.77
N THR A 103 -5.29 -14.85 9.79
CA THR A 103 -4.60 -15.74 8.85
C THR A 103 -4.90 -15.41 7.39
N ASN A 104 -6.17 -15.14 7.05
CA ASN A 104 -6.61 -14.92 5.66
C ASN A 104 -7.18 -13.51 5.41
N THR A 105 -7.21 -12.65 6.43
CA THR A 105 -7.91 -11.36 6.38
C THR A 105 -7.10 -10.28 7.09
N VAL A 106 -7.07 -9.08 6.52
CA VAL A 106 -6.59 -7.86 7.16
C VAL A 106 -7.80 -6.92 7.30
N ARG A 107 -8.22 -6.67 8.54
CA ARG A 107 -9.32 -5.76 8.85
C ARG A 107 -8.76 -4.39 9.18
N ILE A 108 -9.26 -3.36 8.50
CA ILE A 108 -8.81 -1.97 8.70
C ILE A 108 -10.01 -1.13 9.10
N ALA A 109 -10.00 -0.63 10.34
CA ALA A 109 -10.93 0.39 10.82
C ALA A 109 -10.23 1.74 10.82
N LEU A 110 -10.93 2.80 10.41
CA LEU A 110 -10.46 4.18 10.53
C LEU A 110 -11.35 4.90 11.54
N HIS A 111 -10.74 5.80 12.32
CA HIS A 111 -11.46 6.69 13.21
C HIS A 111 -11.02 8.12 12.93
N GLU A 112 -11.99 8.99 12.71
CA GLU A 112 -11.79 10.44 12.61
C GLU A 112 -12.14 11.08 13.94
N GLY A 113 -11.40 12.11 14.33
CA GLY A 113 -11.75 12.97 15.45
C GLY A 113 -11.14 14.34 15.31
N THR A 114 -11.48 15.23 16.23
CA THR A 114 -10.93 16.59 16.23
C THR A 114 -9.49 16.58 16.77
N LEU A 115 -8.62 17.36 16.14
CA LEU A 115 -7.25 17.54 16.60
C LEU A 115 -7.22 18.42 17.86
N PRO A 116 -6.39 18.07 18.87
CA PRO A 116 -6.13 18.95 20.00
C PRO A 116 -5.55 20.29 19.51
N GLY A 117 -6.14 21.40 19.97
CA GLY A 117 -5.73 22.74 19.54
C GLY A 117 -6.16 23.13 18.12
N SER A 118 -7.11 22.38 17.53
CA SER A 118 -7.75 22.79 16.28
C SER A 118 -8.40 24.18 16.40
N PRO A 119 -8.45 24.95 15.30
CA PRO A 119 -9.12 26.25 15.29
C PRO A 119 -10.57 26.16 15.79
N ALA A 120 -11.05 27.21 16.46
CA ALA A 120 -12.44 27.29 16.91
C ALA A 120 -13.45 27.27 15.74
N HIS A 121 -13.00 27.63 14.55
CA HIS A 121 -13.80 27.63 13.33
C HIS A 121 -13.09 26.83 12.25
N CYS A 122 -13.75 25.75 11.81
CA CYS A 122 -13.28 24.89 10.75
C CYS A 122 -14.13 25.10 9.50
N SER A 123 -13.48 25.23 8.35
CA SER A 123 -14.19 25.23 7.07
C SER A 123 -14.88 23.88 6.84
N LEU A 124 -16.12 23.92 6.36
CA LEU A 124 -16.92 22.74 6.08
C LEU A 124 -16.64 22.27 4.65
N PHE A 125 -15.64 21.41 4.48
CA PHE A 125 -15.41 20.70 3.24
C PHE A 125 -14.98 19.25 3.48
N ALA A 126 -15.19 18.43 2.46
CA ALA A 126 -14.77 17.04 2.43
C ALA A 126 -13.43 16.91 1.70
N ALA A 127 -12.40 16.44 2.39
CA ALA A 127 -11.09 16.17 1.84
C ALA A 127 -10.98 14.71 1.41
N MET A 128 -10.51 14.46 0.17
CA MET A 128 -10.00 13.13 -0.20
C MET A 128 -8.61 12.95 0.40
N ALA A 129 -8.42 11.88 1.17
CA ALA A 129 -7.18 11.57 1.84
C ALA A 129 -6.88 10.06 1.75
N SER A 130 -5.62 9.71 2.03
CA SER A 130 -5.19 8.32 2.16
C SER A 130 -4.29 8.12 3.37
N LEU A 131 -4.24 6.89 3.86
CA LEU A 131 -3.28 6.45 4.87
C LEU A 131 -2.46 5.30 4.32
N LEU A 132 -1.15 5.40 4.43
CA LEU A 132 -0.22 4.29 4.17
C LEU A 132 -0.03 3.49 5.47
N LEU A 133 -0.50 2.26 5.46
CA LEU A 133 -0.53 1.37 6.62
C LEU A 133 0.45 0.22 6.42
N THR A 134 1.19 -0.11 7.46
CA THR A 134 2.12 -1.25 7.48
C THR A 134 1.49 -2.42 8.20
N THR A 135 1.43 -3.56 7.53
CA THR A 135 1.01 -4.85 8.11
C THR A 135 2.21 -5.57 8.75
N GLN A 136 1.96 -6.26 9.86
CA GLN A 136 2.91 -7.11 10.57
C GLN A 136 3.29 -8.36 9.76
N ASN A 137 2.37 -8.92 8.98
CA ASN A 137 2.64 -10.04 8.06
C ASN A 137 2.49 -9.59 6.59
N PRO A 138 3.10 -10.30 5.62
CA PRO A 138 2.87 -10.01 4.21
C PRO A 138 1.39 -10.17 3.84
N ILE A 139 0.85 -9.28 3.00
CA ILE A 139 -0.54 -9.28 2.56
C ILE A 139 -0.83 -10.54 1.74
N GLY A 140 0.00 -10.85 0.74
CA GLY A 140 -0.12 -12.08 -0.05
C GLY A 140 -1.51 -12.23 -0.68
N THR A 141 -2.15 -13.37 -0.44
CA THR A 141 -3.52 -13.69 -0.92
C THR A 141 -4.61 -13.33 0.09
N ARG A 142 -4.29 -12.62 1.18
CA ARG A 142 -5.25 -12.24 2.22
C ARG A 142 -6.24 -11.20 1.68
N SER A 143 -7.48 -11.27 2.15
CA SER A 143 -8.51 -10.29 1.84
C SER A 143 -8.34 -9.05 2.72
N ILE A 144 -8.43 -7.85 2.13
CA ILE A 144 -8.46 -6.59 2.88
C ILE A 144 -9.91 -6.13 2.96
N VAL A 145 -10.42 -5.93 4.17
CA VAL A 145 -11.85 -5.63 4.41
C VAL A 145 -12.02 -4.55 5.48
N PRO A 146 -13.15 -3.82 5.49
CA PRO A 146 -13.46 -2.87 6.57
C PRO A 146 -13.47 -3.56 7.95
N GLY A 147 -12.92 -2.86 8.94
CA GLY A 147 -13.06 -3.18 10.36
C GLY A 147 -14.17 -2.37 11.02
N ASP A 148 -14.41 -2.64 12.30
CA ASP A 148 -15.40 -1.99 13.15
C ASP A 148 -14.76 -0.95 14.09
#